data_AF-A0AAP0GJ80-F1
#
_entry.id   AF-A0AAP0GJ80-F1
#
_cell.length_a   1.000
_cell.length_b   1.000
_cell.length_c   1.000
_cell.angle_alpha   90.00
_cell.angle_beta   90.00
_cell.angle_gamma   90.00
#
_symmetry.space_group_name_H-M   'P 1'
#
loop_
_entity.id
_entity.type
_entity.pdbx_description
1 polymer ?
#
loop_
_entity_poly.entity_id
_entity_poly.type
_entity_poly.pdbx_seq_one_letter_code
_entity_poly.pdbx_strand_id
1 'polypeptide(L)'
;MIENADVKSLSLTNLRYRAPWELLTSTFCKGTVMVAGDAMHVMGPFLAQGGSAGLEDAVVLARIMAQQGLNPESGNKMTVQGVQEAFYRFVKERRMRVVRLSFQTYLTGMIVSASSRIKKIIYIILLILLFHNQSGHIDYDCGDL
;
A
#
# COMPACT_ATOMS: atom_id res chain seq x y z
N MET A 1 12.61 -19.96 -9.26
CA MET A 1 11.37 -20.73 -9.47
C MET A 1 11.42 -21.90 -8.51
N ILE A 2 10.38 -22.12 -7.68
CA ILE A 2 10.38 -23.24 -6.73
C ILE A 2 9.78 -24.45 -7.47
N GLU A 3 10.60 -25.46 -7.75
CA GLU A 3 10.21 -26.57 -8.63
C GLU A 3 9.61 -27.78 -7.87
N ASN A 4 9.86 -27.89 -6.56
CA ASN A 4 9.53 -29.08 -5.76
C ASN A 4 8.48 -28.83 -4.66
N ALA A 5 7.66 -27.79 -4.79
CA ALA A 5 6.59 -27.54 -3.82
C ALA A 5 5.37 -28.42 -4.14
N ASP A 6 4.95 -29.27 -3.20
CA ASP A 6 3.70 -30.00 -3.30
C ASP A 6 2.54 -29.00 -3.34
N VAL A 7 1.77 -28.98 -4.42
CA VAL A 7 0.64 -28.06 -4.64
C VAL A 7 -0.40 -28.19 -3.52
N LYS A 8 -0.52 -29.36 -2.89
CA LYS A 8 -1.42 -29.60 -1.76
C LYS A 8 -0.91 -29.02 -0.44
N SER A 9 0.39 -28.73 -0.34
CA SER A 9 1.00 -28.08 0.83
C SER A 9 0.85 -26.55 0.79
N LEU A 10 0.48 -25.98 -0.37
CA LEU A 10 0.28 -24.54 -0.52
C LEU A 10 -1.04 -24.11 0.15
N SER A 11 -0.96 -23.69 1.41
CA SER A 11 -2.07 -23.08 2.13
C SER A 11 -2.26 -21.61 1.69
N LEU A 12 -3.07 -21.39 0.66
CA LEU A 12 -3.59 -20.07 0.28
C LEU A 12 -4.64 -19.51 1.26
N THR A 13 -5.08 -20.33 2.21
CA THR A 13 -6.18 -20.07 3.15
C THR A 13 -5.85 -19.09 4.27
N ASN A 14 -4.57 -18.72 4.45
CA ASN A 14 -4.12 -17.83 5.52
C ASN A 14 -3.39 -16.59 4.98
N LEU A 15 -3.83 -16.06 3.84
CA LEU A 15 -3.52 -14.67 3.49
C LEU A 15 -4.20 -13.78 4.53
N ARG A 16 -3.52 -13.55 5.66
CA ARG A 16 -4.02 -12.73 6.75
C ARG A 16 -4.37 -11.37 6.20
N TYR A 17 -5.66 -11.11 6.19
CA TYR A 17 -6.20 -9.92 5.62
C TYR A 17 -6.23 -8.83 6.70
N ARG A 18 -5.35 -7.84 6.58
CA ARG A 18 -5.53 -6.59 7.32
C ARG A 18 -6.72 -5.87 6.69
N ALA A 19 -7.71 -5.51 7.50
CA ALA A 19 -8.86 -4.82 6.93
C ALA A 19 -8.44 -3.42 6.43
N PRO A 20 -8.84 -2.97 5.22
CA PRO A 20 -8.32 -1.74 4.62
C PRO A 20 -8.65 -0.51 5.45
N TRP A 21 -9.77 -0.55 6.18
CA TRP A 21 -10.21 0.56 7.01
C TRP A 21 -9.30 0.76 8.24
N GLU A 22 -8.54 -0.24 8.67
CA GLU A 22 -7.52 -0.05 9.72
C GLU A 22 -6.40 0.89 9.27
N LEU A 23 -6.14 0.97 7.96
CA LEU A 23 -5.15 1.88 7.40
C LEU A 23 -5.60 3.35 7.50
N LEU A 24 -6.88 3.63 7.75
CA LEU A 24 -7.38 5.00 7.94
C LEU A 24 -6.96 5.58 9.29
N THR A 25 -6.91 4.75 10.33
CA THR A 25 -6.68 5.18 11.72
C THR A 25 -5.31 4.80 12.27
N SER A 26 -4.60 3.87 11.63
CA SER A 26 -3.28 3.41 12.09
C SER A 26 -2.23 4.52 12.04
N THR A 27 -1.38 4.56 13.06
CA THR A 27 -0.16 5.38 13.09
C THR A 27 1.00 4.58 12.49
N PHE A 28 1.66 5.14 11.46
CA PHE A 28 2.76 4.49 10.74
C PHE A 28 4.11 5.18 10.97
N CYS A 29 4.12 6.23 11.78
CA CYS A 29 5.33 6.92 12.19
C CYS A 29 5.21 7.37 13.65
N LYS A 30 6.34 7.42 14.35
CA LYS A 30 6.47 7.97 15.70
C LYS A 30 7.89 8.52 15.87
N GLY A 31 8.01 9.84 16.05
CA GLY A 31 9.31 10.50 16.08
C GLY A 31 10.08 10.26 14.78
N THR A 32 11.31 9.78 14.89
CA THR A 32 12.19 9.43 13.77
C THR A 32 12.13 7.94 13.42
N VAL A 33 10.98 7.30 13.63
CA VAL A 33 10.73 5.91 13.22
C VAL A 33 9.49 5.89 12.36
N MET A 34 9.55 5.21 11.23
CA MET A 34 8.42 4.98 10.33
C MET A 34 8.43 3.57 9.76
N VAL A 35 7.29 3.15 9.24
CA VAL A 35 7.09 1.87 8.56
C VAL A 35 6.61 2.14 7.13
N ALA A 36 7.09 1.34 6.17
CA ALA A 36 6.72 1.41 4.74
C ALA A 36 6.61 -0.01 4.15
N GLY A 37 6.13 -0.12 2.91
CA GLY A 37 5.94 -1.40 2.21
C GLY A 37 4.95 -2.31 2.92
N ASP A 38 5.11 -3.63 2.80
CA ASP A 38 4.19 -4.61 3.39
C ASP A 38 4.01 -4.46 4.92
N ALA A 39 5.03 -3.97 5.62
CA ALA A 39 4.92 -3.70 7.06
C ALA A 39 3.92 -2.56 7.36
N MET A 40 3.79 -1.60 6.45
CA MET A 40 2.76 -0.55 6.51
C MET A 40 1.43 -1.07 5.97
N HIS A 41 1.47 -1.79 4.85
CA HIS A 41 0.28 -1.99 4.01
C HIS A 41 0.19 -3.32 3.27
N VAL A 42 0.52 -4.42 3.96
CA VAL A 42 0.21 -5.76 3.45
C VAL A 42 -1.22 -5.83 2.91
N MET A 43 -1.34 -6.31 1.69
CA MET A 43 -2.60 -6.41 0.97
C MET A 43 -2.69 -7.78 0.28
N GLY A 44 -3.92 -8.19 -0.04
CA GLY A 44 -4.13 -9.41 -0.82
C GLY A 44 -3.39 -9.38 -2.19
N PRO A 45 -2.98 -10.54 -2.72
CA PRO A 45 -2.19 -10.60 -3.94
C PRO A 45 -3.02 -10.43 -5.23
N PHE A 46 -4.31 -10.13 -5.13
CA PHE A 46 -5.26 -10.19 -6.26
C PHE A 46 -5.00 -9.18 -7.37
N LEU A 47 -4.37 -8.05 -7.07
CA LEU A 47 -3.90 -7.07 -8.07
C LEU A 47 -2.39 -7.15 -8.33
N ALA A 48 -1.65 -7.96 -7.56
CA ALA A 48 -0.18 -8.04 -7.61
C ALA A 48 0.54 -6.69 -7.43
N GLN A 49 -0.03 -5.76 -6.64
CA GLN A 49 0.48 -4.40 -6.49
C GLN A 49 1.28 -4.12 -5.21
N GLY A 50 1.42 -5.08 -4.29
CA GLY A 50 2.14 -4.85 -3.03
C GLY A 50 3.59 -4.41 -3.24
N GLY A 51 4.31 -5.08 -4.14
CA GLY A 51 5.69 -4.74 -4.50
C GLY A 51 5.80 -3.36 -5.15
N SER A 52 4.96 -3.07 -6.15
CA SER A 52 4.91 -1.75 -6.79
C SER A 52 4.61 -0.65 -5.79
N ALA A 53 3.64 -0.84 -4.90
CA ALA A 53 3.31 0.12 -3.84
C ALA A 53 4.48 0.36 -2.88
N GLY A 54 5.31 -0.65 -2.60
CA GLY A 54 6.55 -0.47 -1.84
C GLY A 54 7.60 0.36 -2.57
N LEU A 55 7.72 0.23 -3.90
CA LEU A 55 8.59 1.10 -4.71
C LEU A 55 8.08 2.53 -4.75
N GLU A 56 6.76 2.72 -4.91
CA GLU A 56 6.12 4.03 -4.83
C GLU A 56 6.43 4.72 -3.48
N ASP A 57 6.40 3.97 -2.37
CA ASP A 57 6.76 4.50 -1.05
C ASP A 57 8.20 5.02 -1.02
N ALA A 58 9.14 4.27 -1.60
CA ALA A 58 10.55 4.68 -1.64
C ALA A 58 10.74 5.98 -2.42
N VAL A 59 10.09 6.11 -3.59
CA VAL A 59 10.13 7.33 -4.42
C VAL A 59 9.56 8.52 -3.65
N VAL A 60 8.36 8.38 -3.07
CA VAL A 60 7.70 9.46 -2.33
C VAL A 60 8.53 9.88 -1.11
N LEU A 61 9.10 8.93 -0.38
CA LEU A 61 9.97 9.24 0.76
C LEU A 61 11.23 9.99 0.33
N ALA A 62 11.93 9.51 -0.70
CA ALA A 62 13.14 10.13 -1.21
C ALA A 62 12.87 11.57 -1.67
N ARG A 63 11.79 11.80 -2.42
CA ARG A 63 11.36 13.13 -2.85
C ARG A 63 11.07 14.06 -1.66
N ILE A 64 10.34 13.59 -0.65
CA ILE A 64 10.03 14.38 0.55
C ILE A 64 11.32 14.75 1.30
N MET A 65 12.26 13.81 1.42
CA MET A 65 13.56 14.07 2.07
C MET A 65 14.39 15.09 1.28
N ALA A 66 14.45 14.96 -0.05
CA ALA A 66 15.15 15.90 -0.93
C ALA A 66 14.60 17.32 -0.81
N GLN A 67 13.26 17.47 -0.85
CA GLN A 67 12.58 18.76 -0.66
C GLN A 67 12.86 19.42 0.70
N GLN A 68 13.15 18.62 1.72
CA GLN A 68 13.50 19.13 3.05
C GLN A 68 14.99 19.34 3.27
N GLY A 69 15.82 19.10 2.24
CA GLY A 69 17.28 19.21 2.35
C GLY A 69 17.87 18.21 3.34
N LEU A 70 17.20 17.06 3.57
CA LEU A 70 17.69 15.98 4.43
C LEU A 70 18.68 15.08 3.67
N ASN A 71 19.55 15.70 2.88
CA ASN A 71 20.57 15.00 2.13
C ASN A 71 21.89 14.99 2.93
N PRO A 72 22.47 13.81 3.23
CA PRO A 72 23.75 13.71 3.94
C PRO A 72 24.87 14.54 3.31
N GLU A 73 24.83 14.74 2.00
CA GLU A 73 25.86 15.46 1.24
C GLU A 73 25.70 16.98 1.25
N SER A 74 24.53 17.51 1.65
CA SER A 74 24.26 18.95 1.52
C SER A 74 24.95 19.80 2.60
N GLY A 75 25.68 19.20 3.54
CA GLY A 75 26.28 19.89 4.68
C GLY A 75 25.26 20.47 5.68
N ASN A 76 23.96 20.38 5.39
CA ASN A 76 22.90 20.78 6.32
C ASN A 76 22.81 19.78 7.46
N LYS A 77 22.68 20.32 8.67
CA LYS A 77 22.53 19.50 9.87
C LYS A 77 21.14 18.88 9.86
N MET A 78 21.06 17.57 9.61
CA MET A 78 19.83 16.79 9.74
C MET A 78 19.27 16.96 11.16
N THR A 79 18.12 17.60 11.29
CA THR A 79 17.47 17.82 12.59
C THR A 79 16.46 16.71 12.86
N VAL A 80 16.36 16.30 14.13
CA VAL A 80 15.35 15.32 14.58
C VAL A 80 13.93 15.75 14.17
N GLN A 81 13.65 17.05 14.28
CA GLN A 81 12.36 17.63 13.88
C GLN A 81 12.10 17.53 12.37
N GLY A 82 13.12 17.80 11.53
CA GLY A 82 13.00 17.66 10.08
C GLY A 82 12.69 16.23 9.65
N VAL A 83 13.39 15.25 10.22
CA VAL A 83 13.12 13.83 9.94
C VAL A 83 11.71 13.43 10.35
N GLN A 84 11.27 13.86 11.54
CA GLN A 84 9.92 13.57 12.01
C GLN A 84 8.85 14.17 11.10
N GLU A 85 9.04 15.41 10.64
CA GLU A 85 8.10 16.06 9.72
C GLU A 85 8.08 15.38 8.35
N ALA A 86 9.24 14.98 7.82
CA ALA A 86 9.33 14.19 6.59
C ALA A 86 8.55 12.87 6.69
N PHE A 87 8.68 12.15 7.79
CA PHE A 87 7.96 10.89 8.01
C PHE A 87 6.45 11.12 8.16
N TYR A 88 6.04 12.17 8.86
CA TYR A 88 4.62 12.52 8.96
C TYR A 88 4.03 12.87 7.59
N ARG A 89 4.74 13.69 6.79
CA ARG A 89 4.33 14.02 5.42
C ARG A 89 4.24 12.78 4.53
N PHE A 90 5.23 11.89 4.59
CA PHE A 90 5.20 10.62 3.86
C PHE A 90 3.94 9.81 4.19
N VAL A 91 3.67 9.56 5.48
CA VAL A 91 2.52 8.76 5.91
C VAL A 91 1.22 9.43 5.47
N LYS A 92 1.12 10.75 5.61
CA LYS A 92 -0.06 11.52 5.22
C LYS A 92 -0.34 11.40 3.72
N GLU A 93 0.69 11.54 2.89
CA GLU A 93 0.55 11.48 1.44
C GLU A 93 0.19 10.08 0.95
N ARG A 94 0.86 9.05 1.48
CA ARG A 94 0.68 7.66 1.04
C ARG A 94 -0.62 7.03 1.53
N ARG A 95 -1.20 7.51 2.63
CA ARG A 95 -2.35 6.88 3.29
C ARG A 95 -3.51 6.59 2.34
N MET A 96 -3.99 7.59 1.59
CA MET A 96 -5.17 7.41 0.75
C MET A 96 -4.90 6.51 -0.46
N ARG A 97 -3.70 6.59 -1.05
CA ARG A 97 -3.27 5.70 -2.13
C ARG A 97 -3.31 4.24 -1.67
N VAL A 98 -2.71 3.98 -0.51
CA VAL A 98 -2.56 2.65 0.06
C VAL A 98 -3.91 2.07 0.54
N VAL A 99 -4.75 2.89 1.19
CA VAL A 99 -6.13 2.51 1.59
C VAL A 99 -6.93 2.11 0.36
N ARG A 100 -6.92 2.95 -0.70
CA ARG A 100 -7.67 2.71 -1.92
C ARG A 100 -7.24 1.42 -2.59
N LEU A 101 -5.92 1.19 -2.71
CA LEU A 101 -5.37 -0.02 -3.31
C LEU A 101 -5.72 -1.29 -2.52
N SER A 102 -5.58 -1.23 -1.19
CA SER A 102 -5.93 -2.32 -0.29
C SER A 102 -7.41 -2.67 -0.39
N PHE A 103 -8.28 -1.66 -0.48
CA PHE A 103 -9.72 -1.85 -0.62
C PHE A 103 -10.11 -2.45 -1.98
N GLN A 104 -9.43 -2.07 -3.06
CA GLN A 104 -9.67 -2.65 -4.39
C GLN A 104 -9.29 -4.13 -4.42
N THR A 105 -8.11 -4.45 -3.89
CA THR A 105 -7.63 -5.82 -3.71
C THR A 105 -8.59 -6.64 -2.84
N TYR A 106 -9.15 -6.04 -1.78
CA TYR A 106 -10.14 -6.70 -0.94
C TYR A 106 -11.33 -7.23 -1.73
N LEU A 107 -11.99 -6.31 -2.45
CA LEU A 107 -13.21 -6.60 -3.17
C LEU A 107 -12.95 -7.64 -4.26
N THR A 108 -11.81 -7.53 -4.92
CA THR A 108 -11.35 -8.53 -5.90
C THR A 108 -11.23 -9.91 -5.25
N GLY A 109 -10.59 -10.00 -4.08
CA GLY A 109 -10.50 -11.24 -3.31
C GLY A 109 -11.85 -11.80 -2.87
N MET A 110 -12.78 -10.93 -2.46
CA MET A 110 -14.15 -11.31 -2.08
C MET A 110 -14.94 -11.84 -3.29
N ILE A 111 -14.75 -11.30 -4.49
CA ILE A 111 -15.35 -11.81 -5.73
C ILE A 111 -14.81 -13.20 -6.07
N VAL A 112 -13.49 -13.38 -5.98
CA VAL A 112 -12.82 -14.67 -6.27
C VAL A 112 -13.28 -15.75 -5.28
N SER A 113 -13.39 -15.42 -4.00
CA SER A 113 -13.70 -16.37 -2.93
C SER A 113 -15.19 -16.65 -2.75
N ALA A 114 -16.07 -15.80 -3.28
CA ALA A 114 -17.52 -15.94 -3.07
C ALA A 114 -18.08 -17.20 -3.76
N SER A 115 -18.82 -18.02 -3.01
CA SER A 115 -19.57 -19.17 -3.55
C SER A 115 -20.95 -18.78 -4.12
N SER A 116 -21.57 -17.73 -3.57
CA SER A 116 -22.90 -17.26 -3.98
C SER A 116 -22.83 -16.24 -5.12
N ARG A 117 -23.64 -16.45 -6.17
CA ARG A 117 -23.78 -15.52 -7.30
C ARG A 117 -24.26 -14.14 -6.88
N ILE A 118 -25.17 -14.07 -5.90
CA ILE A 118 -25.70 -12.79 -5.38
C ILE A 118 -24.57 -11.99 -4.72
N LYS A 119 -23.75 -12.64 -3.87
CA LYS A 119 -22.60 -11.97 -3.23
C LYS A 119 -21.60 -11.46 -4.26
N LYS A 120 -21.31 -12.25 -5.31
CA LYS A 120 -20.45 -11.81 -6.42
C LYS A 120 -20.99 -10.54 -7.09
N ILE A 121 -22.28 -10.52 -7.43
CA ILE A 121 -22.92 -9.35 -8.05
C ILE A 121 -22.80 -8.12 -7.15
N ILE A 122 -23.05 -8.27 -5.84
CA ILE A 122 -22.91 -7.16 -4.88
C ILE A 122 -21.46 -6.62 -4.86
N TYR A 123 -20.46 -7.50 -4.76
CA TYR A 123 -19.06 -7.06 -4.74
C TYR A 123 -18.60 -6.44 -6.07
N ILE A 124 -19.10 -6.92 -7.21
CA ILE A 124 -18.84 -6.32 -8.52
C ILE A 124 -19.43 -4.91 -8.60
N ILE A 125 -20.69 -4.72 -8.15
CA ILE A 125 -21.32 -3.39 -8.11
C ILE A 125 -20.51 -2.44 -7.21
N LEU A 126 -20.12 -2.90 -6.02
CA LEU A 126 -19.27 -2.11 -5.11
C LEU A 126 -17.93 -1.73 -5.75
N LEU A 127 -17.29 -2.67 -6.45
CA LEU A 127 -16.02 -2.42 -7.14
C LEU A 127 -16.17 -1.34 -8.22
N ILE A 128 -17.22 -1.41 -9.04
CA ILE A 128 -17.48 -0.43 -10.10
C ILE A 128 -17.79 0.96 -9.51
N LEU A 129 -18.60 1.02 -8.45
CA LEU A 129 -18.99 2.28 -7.82
C LEU A 129 -17.81 2.99 -7.14
N LEU A 130 -16.94 2.23 -6.45
CA LEU A 130 -15.81 2.78 -5.71
C LEU A 130 -14.57 2.99 -6.60
N PHE A 131 -14.45 2.23 -7.69
CA PHE A 131 -13.30 2.23 -8.59
C PHE A 131 -13.76 2.30 -10.05
N HIS A 132 -14.28 3.47 -10.43
CA HIS A 132 -14.73 3.72 -11.80
C HIS A 132 -13.69 3.34 -12.86
N ASN A 133 -12.42 3.76 -12.65
CA ASN A 133 -11.28 3.25 -13.41
C ASN A 133 -10.56 2.16 -12.61
N GLN A 134 -10.83 0.90 -12.95
CA GLN A 134 -10.24 -0.25 -12.26
C GLN A 134 -8.74 -0.39 -12.52
N SER A 135 -8.24 0.02 -13.69
CA SER A 135 -6.80 -0.02 -14.04
C SER A 135 -6.03 1.23 -13.62
N GLY A 136 -6.70 2.28 -13.15
CA GLY A 136 -6.05 3.54 -12.76
C GLY A 136 -5.08 3.43 -11.59
N HIS A 137 -4.98 2.26 -10.95
CA HIS A 137 -3.94 1.97 -9.97
C HIS A 137 -2.56 1.71 -10.60
N ILE A 138 -2.49 1.46 -11.92
CA ILE A 138 -1.26 1.22 -12.69
C ILE A 138 -0.62 2.55 -13.07
N ASP A 139 -1.46 3.55 -13.39
CA ASP A 139 -1.03 4.89 -13.82
C ASP A 139 -0.80 5.83 -12.62
N TYR A 140 -0.36 5.29 -11.47
CA TYR A 140 -0.15 6.10 -10.28
C TYR A 140 1.14 6.91 -10.40
N ASP A 141 0.98 8.22 -10.41
CA ASP A 141 2.09 9.17 -10.42
C ASP A 141 2.64 9.40 -9.00
N CYS A 142 3.91 9.06 -8.79
CA CYS A 142 4.64 9.31 -7.55
C CYS A 142 5.28 10.70 -7.50
N GLY A 143 5.14 11.49 -8.56
CA GLY A 143 5.81 12.77 -8.81
C GLY A 143 7.31 12.63 -9.07
N ASP A 144 7.93 13.76 -9.38
CA ASP A 144 9.34 13.84 -9.75
C ASP A 144 10.27 13.84 -8.53
N LEU A 145 11.45 13.23 -8.70
CA LEU A 145 12.56 13.22 -7.72
C LEU A 145 13.43 14.47 -7.83
#